data_AF-A0A956VJK8-F1
#
_entry.id   AF-A0A956VJK8-F1
#
_cell.length_a   1.000
_cell.length_b   1.000
_cell.length_c   1.000
_cell.angle_alpha   90.00
_cell.angle_beta   90.00
_cell.angle_gamma   90.00
#
_symmetry.space_group_name_H-M   'P 1'
#
loop_
_entity.id
_entity.type
_entity.pdbx_description
1 polymer ?
#
loop_
_entity_poly.entity_id
_entity_poly.type
_entity_poly.pdbx_seq_one_letter_code
_entity_poly.pdbx_strand_id
1 'polypeptide(L)'
;MAEPVLFDVSGEGVATITLNRPERLNAINIEMRDLLWTYFQAVRDMPGLHALVFRGEGTAFSAGADISEFGTSPSIMDARRARHDRDLWWLLLNLQVPTIARMHGFCFGAGLELPLLCDYRIAAEGTTVALPEVTLGYIPSACGTQTLQRIAGPGVAAGMILTGERVTAADALTWEILDEVVPVDELDAAIGRKLESFTSAEVAAATMERRREMLADNLTGE
;
A
#
# COMPACT_ATOMS: atom_id res chain seq x y z
N MET A 1 -2.01 5.14 25.03
CA MET A 1 -2.26 5.64 23.67
C MET A 1 -2.98 4.54 22.91
N ALA A 2 -3.82 4.89 21.94
CA ALA A 2 -4.40 3.89 21.05
C ALA A 2 -3.28 3.21 20.25
N GLU A 3 -3.48 1.95 19.87
CA GLU A 3 -2.52 1.21 19.06
C GLU A 3 -2.40 1.83 17.66
N PRO A 4 -1.19 2.05 17.11
CA PRO A 4 -1.01 2.83 15.88
C PRO A 4 -1.33 2.05 14.60
N VAL A 5 -1.51 0.73 14.69
CA VAL A 5 -2.05 -0.12 13.62
C VAL A 5 -3.04 -1.10 14.25
N LEU A 6 -4.24 -1.21 13.70
CA LEU A 6 -5.25 -2.17 14.17
C LEU A 6 -5.32 -3.36 13.20
N PHE A 7 -5.58 -4.54 13.74
CA PHE A 7 -5.78 -5.77 12.98
C PHE A 7 -7.08 -6.47 13.42
N ASP A 8 -7.96 -6.73 12.48
CA ASP A 8 -9.24 -7.43 12.69
C ASP A 8 -9.44 -8.50 11.63
N VAL A 9 -10.16 -9.58 11.97
CA VAL A 9 -10.51 -10.65 11.03
C VAL A 9 -12.02 -10.91 11.16
N SER A 10 -12.75 -10.70 10.07
CA SER A 10 -14.20 -10.94 10.05
C SER A 10 -14.52 -12.44 10.06
N GLY A 11 -15.75 -12.78 10.44
CA GLY A 11 -16.25 -14.17 10.37
C GLY A 11 -16.29 -14.75 8.94
N GLU A 12 -16.14 -13.90 7.92
CA GLU A 12 -16.11 -14.26 6.50
C GLU A 12 -14.69 -14.50 5.97
N GLY A 13 -13.68 -14.41 6.85
CA GLY A 13 -12.27 -14.63 6.51
C GLY A 13 -11.60 -13.42 5.87
N VAL A 14 -12.09 -12.20 6.11
CA VAL A 14 -11.45 -10.97 5.60
C VAL A 14 -10.61 -10.35 6.71
N ALA A 15 -9.29 -10.31 6.51
CA ALA A 15 -8.40 -9.57 7.39
C ALA A 15 -8.41 -8.08 7.02
N THR A 16 -8.45 -7.20 8.02
CA THR A 16 -8.38 -5.75 7.83
C THR A 16 -7.23 -5.17 8.65
N ILE A 17 -6.30 -4.50 7.97
CA ILE A 17 -5.23 -3.71 8.60
C ILE A 17 -5.59 -2.23 8.49
N THR A 18 -5.68 -1.57 9.64
CA THR A 18 -6.04 -0.15 9.72
C THR A 18 -4.87 0.69 10.23
N LEU A 19 -4.41 1.65 9.45
CA LEU A 19 -3.43 2.64 9.89
C LEU A 19 -4.13 3.63 10.83
N ASN A 20 -3.69 3.71 12.10
CA ASN A 20 -4.44 4.37 13.18
C ASN A 20 -3.59 5.42 13.92
N ARG A 21 -3.07 6.39 13.16
CA ARG A 21 -2.46 7.63 13.67
C ARG A 21 -3.08 8.84 12.97
N PRO A 22 -4.42 9.03 13.03
CA PRO A 22 -5.12 10.05 12.24
C PRO A 22 -4.62 11.47 12.52
N GLU A 23 -4.19 11.76 13.74
CA GLU A 23 -3.60 13.04 14.15
C GLU A 23 -2.25 13.34 13.48
N ARG A 24 -1.60 12.33 12.91
CA ARG A 24 -0.38 12.43 12.10
C ARG A 24 -0.63 12.05 10.64
N LEU A 25 -1.88 12.10 10.18
CA LEU A 25 -2.27 11.68 8.83
C LEU A 25 -1.76 10.27 8.49
N ASN A 26 -1.75 9.38 9.49
CA ASN A 26 -1.26 8.01 9.37
C ASN A 26 0.18 7.92 8.82
N ALA A 27 1.05 8.86 9.18
CA ALA A 27 2.48 8.78 8.89
C ALA A 27 3.07 7.50 9.51
N ILE A 28 3.76 6.71 8.70
CA ILE A 28 4.27 5.37 9.03
C ILE A 28 5.62 5.52 9.74
N ASN A 29 5.60 5.32 11.06
CA ASN A 29 6.79 5.29 11.91
C ASN A 29 7.31 3.84 12.11
N ILE A 30 8.41 3.67 12.83
CA ILE A 30 9.03 2.36 13.11
C ILE A 30 8.06 1.42 13.85
N GLU A 31 7.29 1.93 14.82
CA GLU A 31 6.32 1.11 15.56
C GLU A 31 5.24 0.55 14.64
N MET A 32 4.66 1.38 13.75
CA MET A 32 3.72 0.92 12.74
C MET A 32 4.36 -0.09 11.79
N ARG A 33 5.61 0.12 11.37
CA ARG A 33 6.33 -0.86 10.53
C ARG A 33 6.46 -2.21 11.22
N ASP A 34 6.75 -2.23 12.52
CA ASP A 34 6.93 -3.47 13.28
C ASP A 34 5.58 -4.22 13.46
N LEU A 35 4.50 -3.48 13.67
CA LEU A 35 3.14 -4.04 13.70
C LEU A 35 2.71 -4.56 12.31
N LEU A 36 2.94 -3.79 11.24
CA LEU A 36 2.65 -4.24 9.88
C LEU A 36 3.39 -5.53 9.53
N TRP A 37 4.67 -5.65 9.92
CA TRP A 37 5.45 -6.87 9.74
C TRP A 37 4.78 -8.05 10.44
N THR A 38 4.41 -7.86 11.71
CA THR A 38 3.73 -8.87 12.52
C THR A 38 2.39 -9.29 11.90
N TYR A 39 1.59 -8.33 11.45
CA TYR A 39 0.28 -8.61 10.86
C TYR A 39 0.37 -9.24 9.47
N PHE A 40 1.38 -8.91 8.67
CA PHE A 40 1.62 -9.60 7.40
C PHE A 40 2.05 -11.05 7.63
N GLN A 41 2.87 -11.32 8.66
CA GLN A 41 3.19 -12.70 9.04
C GLN A 41 1.95 -13.45 9.50
N ALA A 42 1.09 -12.81 10.31
CA ALA A 42 -0.19 -13.40 10.73
C ALA A 42 -1.08 -13.73 9.52
N VAL A 43 -1.22 -12.81 8.56
CA VAL A 43 -2.01 -13.06 7.33
C VAL A 43 -1.42 -14.21 6.51
N ARG A 44 -0.09 -14.28 6.37
CA ARG A 44 0.58 -15.37 5.65
C ARG A 44 0.29 -16.74 6.27
N ASP A 45 0.32 -16.82 7.60
CA ASP A 45 0.27 -18.09 8.33
C ASP A 45 -1.14 -18.47 8.77
N MET A 46 -2.13 -17.58 8.62
CA MET A 46 -3.52 -17.80 9.04
C MET A 46 -4.32 -18.51 7.94
N PRO A 47 -4.78 -19.76 8.17
CA PRO A 47 -5.61 -20.47 7.21
C PRO A 47 -7.02 -19.87 7.16
N GLY A 48 -7.68 -19.99 6.00
CA GLY A 48 -9.07 -19.57 5.82
C GLY A 48 -9.27 -18.07 5.57
N LEU A 49 -8.18 -17.30 5.40
CA LEU A 49 -8.29 -15.94 4.91
C LEU A 49 -8.61 -15.92 3.41
N HIS A 50 -9.59 -15.11 3.04
CA HIS A 50 -10.04 -14.92 1.67
C HIS A 50 -9.52 -13.61 1.06
N ALA A 51 -9.23 -12.60 1.88
CA ALA A 51 -8.68 -11.33 1.43
C ALA A 51 -8.04 -10.55 2.58
N LEU A 52 -7.20 -9.59 2.21
CA LEU A 52 -6.67 -8.56 3.09
C LEU A 52 -7.09 -7.17 2.59
N VAL A 53 -7.68 -6.36 3.47
CA VAL A 53 -8.03 -4.96 3.21
C VAL A 53 -7.14 -4.03 4.01
N PHE A 54 -6.60 -3.01 3.34
CA PHE A 54 -5.89 -1.90 3.96
C PHE A 54 -6.77 -0.66 3.99
N ARG A 55 -6.80 0.04 5.12
CA ARG A 55 -7.44 1.35 5.25
C ARG A 55 -6.69 2.26 6.22
N GLY A 56 -6.97 3.55 6.18
CA GLY A 56 -6.50 4.52 7.17
C GLY A 56 -7.66 5.09 7.98
N GLU A 57 -7.39 5.49 9.22
CA GLU A 57 -8.33 6.25 10.05
C GLU A 57 -8.27 7.75 9.76
N GLY A 58 -9.36 8.44 10.06
CA GLY A 58 -9.43 9.91 9.95
C GLY A 58 -9.48 10.40 8.50
N THR A 59 -8.79 11.51 8.22
CA THR A 59 -8.99 12.30 6.99
C THR A 59 -8.09 11.89 5.81
N ALA A 60 -7.16 10.95 6.01
CA ALA A 60 -6.24 10.49 4.98
C ALA A 60 -5.93 9.00 5.13
N PHE A 61 -5.64 8.34 4.03
CA PHE A 61 -5.09 6.99 4.05
C PHE A 61 -3.72 6.99 4.74
N SER A 62 -2.73 7.70 4.17
CA SER A 62 -1.41 7.90 4.78
C SER A 62 -0.60 8.99 4.07
N ALA A 63 0.07 9.82 4.87
CA ALA A 63 1.05 10.80 4.42
C ALA A 63 2.45 10.22 4.10
N GLY A 64 2.64 8.90 4.22
CA GLY A 64 3.91 8.24 3.95
C GLY A 64 4.77 8.05 5.18
N ALA A 65 6.10 8.02 5.02
CA ALA A 65 7.01 7.79 6.14
C ALA A 65 6.98 8.96 7.15
N ASP A 66 7.07 8.63 8.45
CA ASP A 66 7.19 9.65 9.50
C ASP A 66 8.58 10.30 9.46
N ILE A 67 8.65 11.50 8.88
CA ILE A 67 9.90 12.26 8.70
C ILE A 67 10.57 12.63 10.03
N SER A 68 9.83 12.61 11.15
CA SER A 68 10.40 12.94 12.46
C SER A 68 11.39 11.87 12.97
N GLU A 69 11.33 10.66 12.40
CA GLU A 69 12.24 9.57 12.73
C GLU A 69 13.46 9.51 11.80
N PHE A 70 13.55 10.39 10.80
CA PHE A 70 14.68 10.38 9.87
C PHE A 70 15.97 10.76 10.61
N GLY A 71 17.01 9.95 10.42
CA GLY A 71 18.30 10.13 11.10
C GLY A 71 18.34 9.69 12.57
N THR A 72 17.28 9.06 13.10
CA THR A 72 17.26 8.55 14.48
C THR A 72 17.94 7.19 14.65
N SER A 73 18.23 6.49 13.55
CA SER A 73 18.93 5.21 13.59
C SER A 73 20.38 5.38 14.07
N PRO A 74 20.93 4.47 14.89
CA PRO A 74 22.31 4.56 15.38
C PRO A 74 23.35 4.62 14.25
N SER A 75 23.06 3.99 13.11
CA SER A 75 23.90 4.05 11.92
C SER A 75 23.10 3.77 10.64
N ILE A 76 23.64 4.19 9.49
CA ILE A 76 23.07 3.85 8.17
C ILE A 76 23.01 2.32 7.97
N MET A 77 23.97 1.59 8.54
CA MET A 77 24.01 0.12 8.44
C MET A 77 22.88 -0.52 9.24
N ASP A 78 22.56 -0.01 10.42
CA ASP A 78 21.45 -0.50 11.24
C ASP A 78 20.11 -0.19 10.58
N ALA A 79 19.94 1.02 10.04
CA ALA A 79 18.75 1.39 9.27
C ALA A 79 18.54 0.45 8.06
N ARG A 80 19.63 0.15 7.33
CA ARG A 80 19.58 -0.75 6.17
C ARG A 80 19.27 -2.18 6.59
N ARG A 81 19.90 -2.67 7.66
CA ARG A 81 19.66 -4.00 8.21
C ARG A 81 18.21 -4.17 8.66
N ALA A 82 17.66 -3.19 9.37
CA ALA A 82 16.26 -3.21 9.80
C ALA A 82 15.28 -3.30 8.62
N ARG A 83 15.57 -2.65 7.50
CA ARG A 83 14.77 -2.75 6.26
C ARG A 83 14.89 -4.11 5.59
N HIS A 84 16.08 -4.71 5.59
CA HIS A 84 16.34 -6.00 4.95
C HIS A 84 15.78 -7.17 5.77
N ASP A 85 16.00 -7.17 7.09
CA ASP A 85 15.60 -8.26 7.98
C ASP A 85 14.07 -8.29 8.18
N ARG A 86 13.40 -7.15 7.99
CA ARG A 86 11.94 -6.98 8.07
C ARG A 86 11.43 -6.28 6.81
N ASP A 87 11.62 -6.92 5.67
CA ASP A 87 11.16 -6.41 4.38
C ASP A 87 9.64 -6.57 4.23
N LEU A 88 8.92 -5.56 4.72
CA LEU A 88 7.46 -5.44 4.60
C LEU A 88 6.96 -5.60 3.18
N TRP A 89 7.70 -5.05 2.22
CA TRP A 89 7.26 -4.92 0.83
C TRP A 89 7.37 -6.27 0.13
N TRP A 90 8.48 -6.96 0.33
CA TRP A 90 8.64 -8.33 -0.14
C TRP A 90 7.61 -9.27 0.47
N LEU A 91 7.36 -9.16 1.78
CA LEU A 91 6.37 -10.00 2.45
C LEU A 91 4.96 -9.76 1.92
N LEU A 92 4.55 -8.50 1.75
CA LEU A 92 3.26 -8.12 1.14
C LEU A 92 3.12 -8.68 -0.27
N LEU A 93 4.16 -8.51 -1.10
CA LEU A 93 4.16 -8.97 -2.49
C LEU A 93 3.98 -10.50 -2.59
N ASN A 94 4.41 -11.25 -1.57
CA ASN A 94 4.35 -12.71 -1.53
C ASN A 94 3.12 -13.29 -0.79
N LEU A 95 2.22 -12.47 -0.23
CA LEU A 95 1.01 -12.98 0.43
C LEU A 95 0.11 -13.73 -0.58
N GLN A 96 -0.42 -14.88 -0.17
CA GLN A 96 -1.24 -15.76 -1.02
C GLN A 96 -2.76 -15.51 -0.88
N VAL A 97 -3.12 -14.28 -0.50
CA VAL A 97 -4.52 -13.80 -0.44
C VAL A 97 -4.64 -12.53 -1.28
N PRO A 98 -5.77 -12.30 -1.98
CA PRO A 98 -6.08 -11.02 -2.61
C PRO A 98 -5.96 -9.84 -1.64
N THR A 99 -5.39 -8.74 -2.10
CA THR A 99 -5.14 -7.52 -1.32
C THR A 99 -5.87 -6.32 -1.92
N ILE A 100 -6.63 -5.59 -1.10
CA ILE A 100 -7.37 -4.40 -1.50
C ILE A 100 -6.91 -3.19 -0.68
N ALA A 101 -6.57 -2.08 -1.34
CA ALA A 101 -6.36 -0.80 -0.70
C ALA A 101 -7.63 0.06 -0.79
N ARG A 102 -8.17 0.46 0.36
CA ARG A 102 -9.27 1.42 0.51
C ARG A 102 -8.68 2.80 0.80
N MET A 103 -8.62 3.65 -0.23
CA MET A 103 -7.86 4.90 -0.23
C MET A 103 -8.78 6.12 -0.13
N HIS A 104 -8.37 7.13 0.64
CA HIS A 104 -9.08 8.41 0.75
C HIS A 104 -8.11 9.52 1.17
N GLY A 105 -8.47 10.77 0.87
CA GLY A 105 -7.67 11.93 1.25
C GLY A 105 -6.25 11.88 0.65
N PHE A 106 -5.22 11.89 1.49
CA PHE A 106 -3.82 11.84 1.04
C PHE A 106 -3.27 10.41 1.05
N CYS A 107 -2.64 10.02 -0.06
CA CYS A 107 -1.89 8.77 -0.21
C CYS A 107 -0.51 9.10 -0.77
N PHE A 108 0.46 9.42 0.09
CA PHE A 108 1.77 9.94 -0.32
C PHE A 108 2.93 9.05 0.09
N GLY A 109 3.96 8.99 -0.76
CA GLY A 109 5.19 8.25 -0.50
C GLY A 109 4.92 6.79 -0.13
N ALA A 110 5.44 6.31 1.00
CA ALA A 110 5.11 4.97 1.52
C ALA A 110 3.60 4.67 1.65
N GLY A 111 2.77 5.71 1.79
CA GLY A 111 1.30 5.63 1.81
C GLY A 111 0.65 5.45 0.43
N LEU A 112 1.40 5.69 -0.67
CA LEU A 112 1.05 5.25 -2.02
C LEU A 112 1.78 3.96 -2.39
N GLU A 113 3.05 3.82 -2.01
CA GLU A 113 3.88 2.66 -2.36
C GLU A 113 3.31 1.35 -1.80
N LEU A 114 2.70 1.37 -0.61
CA LEU A 114 1.99 0.21 -0.08
C LEU A 114 0.79 -0.18 -0.97
N PRO A 115 -0.18 0.72 -1.26
CA PRO A 115 -1.26 0.42 -2.21
C PRO A 115 -0.78 -0.06 -3.58
N LEU A 116 0.32 0.48 -4.12
CA LEU A 116 0.86 0.04 -5.43
C LEU A 116 1.28 -1.43 -5.44
N LEU A 117 1.52 -2.03 -4.27
CA LEU A 117 1.78 -3.46 -4.12
C LEU A 117 0.51 -4.28 -3.91
N CYS A 118 -0.66 -3.65 -3.70
CA CYS A 118 -1.93 -4.36 -3.59
C CYS A 118 -2.47 -4.77 -4.95
N ASP A 119 -3.29 -5.83 -4.98
CA ASP A 119 -3.93 -6.32 -6.20
C ASP A 119 -5.00 -5.37 -6.72
N TYR A 120 -5.71 -4.68 -5.82
CA TYR A 120 -6.78 -3.73 -6.18
C TYR A 120 -6.72 -2.46 -5.34
N ARG A 121 -6.88 -1.30 -5.98
CA ARG A 121 -6.85 0.03 -5.35
C ARG A 121 -8.15 0.77 -5.65
N ILE A 122 -8.99 0.95 -4.63
CA ILE A 122 -10.22 1.73 -4.69
C ILE A 122 -10.01 3.02 -3.92
N ALA A 123 -10.33 4.16 -4.53
CA ALA A 123 -10.21 5.46 -3.88
C ALA A 123 -11.53 6.24 -3.82
N ALA A 124 -11.68 7.05 -2.79
CA ALA A 124 -12.69 8.10 -2.77
C ALA A 124 -12.38 9.20 -3.80
N GLU A 125 -13.41 9.82 -4.37
CA GLU A 125 -13.28 11.11 -5.04
C GLU A 125 -12.56 12.14 -4.14
N GLY A 126 -11.75 13.00 -4.76
CA GLY A 126 -10.92 13.96 -4.04
C GLY A 126 -9.64 13.38 -3.41
N THR A 127 -9.41 12.07 -3.52
CA THR A 127 -8.10 11.47 -3.17
C THR A 127 -7.00 12.09 -4.01
N THR A 128 -5.85 12.35 -3.37
CA THR A 128 -4.64 12.82 -4.04
C THR A 128 -3.50 11.85 -3.77
N VAL A 129 -2.78 11.47 -4.83
CA VAL A 129 -1.65 10.54 -4.77
C VAL A 129 -0.35 11.24 -5.19
N ALA A 130 0.78 10.87 -4.59
CA ALA A 130 2.09 11.46 -4.93
C ALA A 130 3.25 10.60 -4.42
N LEU A 131 4.42 10.77 -5.04
CA LEU A 131 5.72 10.30 -4.53
C LEU A 131 6.65 11.51 -4.30
N PRO A 132 6.44 12.29 -3.22
CA PRO A 132 7.07 13.59 -3.03
C PRO A 132 8.49 13.53 -2.44
N GLU A 133 9.10 12.36 -2.30
CA GLU A 133 10.37 12.12 -1.61
C GLU A 133 11.52 13.01 -2.11
N VAL A 134 11.54 13.33 -3.41
CA VAL A 134 12.56 14.18 -4.03
C VAL A 134 12.58 15.60 -3.46
N THR A 135 11.44 16.09 -2.97
CA THR A 135 11.34 17.39 -2.30
C THR A 135 12.06 17.41 -0.94
N LEU A 136 12.35 16.23 -0.39
CA LEU A 136 13.09 16.03 0.86
C LEU A 136 14.54 15.57 0.60
N GLY A 137 14.98 15.49 -0.64
CA GLY A 137 16.29 14.95 -1.02
C GLY A 137 16.39 13.41 -0.96
N TYR A 138 15.25 12.72 -0.97
CA TYR A 138 15.16 11.26 -1.01
C TYR A 138 14.59 10.79 -2.36
N ILE A 139 14.67 9.48 -2.60
CA ILE A 139 13.89 8.82 -3.66
C ILE A 139 12.83 7.93 -3.03
N PRO A 140 11.71 7.66 -3.72
CA PRO A 140 10.77 6.63 -3.30
C PRO A 140 11.52 5.30 -3.19
N SER A 141 11.45 4.66 -2.03
CA SER A 141 12.29 3.50 -1.70
C SER A 141 11.53 2.38 -1.00
N ALA A 142 10.20 2.47 -0.93
CA ALA A 142 9.30 1.38 -0.59
C ALA A 142 8.73 0.71 -1.85
N CYS A 143 9.59 0.52 -2.86
CA CYS A 143 9.27 -0.06 -4.18
C CYS A 143 8.59 0.88 -5.19
N GLY A 144 8.28 2.14 -4.85
CA GLY A 144 7.58 3.09 -5.73
C GLY A 144 8.30 3.37 -7.05
N THR A 145 9.63 3.40 -7.04
CA THR A 145 10.43 3.58 -8.27
C THR A 145 10.26 2.41 -9.25
N GLN A 146 9.95 1.22 -8.74
CA GLN A 146 9.81 -0.01 -9.52
C GLN A 146 8.35 -0.31 -9.87
N THR A 147 7.43 -0.10 -8.93
CA THR A 147 6.01 -0.46 -9.10
C THR A 147 5.28 0.55 -9.95
N LEU A 148 5.51 1.85 -9.74
CA LEU A 148 4.82 2.89 -10.51
C LEU A 148 5.17 2.82 -12.00
N GLN A 149 6.43 2.52 -12.34
CA GLN A 149 6.85 2.34 -13.74
C GLN A 149 6.14 1.18 -14.43
N ARG A 150 5.89 0.08 -13.71
CA ARG A 150 5.18 -1.09 -14.25
C ARG A 150 3.68 -0.85 -14.39
N ILE A 151 3.10 -0.05 -13.50
CA ILE A 151 1.66 0.25 -13.50
C ILE A 151 1.31 1.35 -14.51
N ALA A 152 1.97 2.51 -14.43
CA ALA A 152 1.59 3.71 -15.19
C ALA A 152 2.52 4.00 -16.38
N GLY A 153 3.51 3.14 -16.62
CA GLY A 153 4.53 3.34 -17.64
C GLY A 153 5.62 4.36 -17.25
N PRO A 154 6.74 4.40 -18.00
CA PRO A 154 7.93 5.16 -17.62
C PRO A 154 7.73 6.68 -17.66
N GLY A 155 6.86 7.20 -18.54
CA GLY A 155 6.62 8.65 -18.66
C GLY A 155 5.89 9.23 -17.47
N VAL A 156 4.75 8.63 -17.08
CA VAL A 156 3.98 9.03 -15.90
C VAL A 156 4.83 8.85 -14.64
N ALA A 157 5.49 7.70 -14.50
CA ALA A 157 6.33 7.42 -13.35
C ALA A 157 7.48 8.43 -13.20
N ALA A 158 8.21 8.73 -14.28
CA ALA A 158 9.27 9.75 -14.23
C ALA A 158 8.72 11.14 -13.89
N GLY A 159 7.57 11.52 -14.46
CA GLY A 159 6.89 12.77 -14.15
C GLY A 159 6.59 12.89 -12.66
N MET A 160 5.97 11.88 -12.05
CA MET A 160 5.63 11.89 -10.63
C MET A 160 6.88 11.80 -9.73
N ILE A 161 7.80 10.87 -9.99
CA ILE A 161 8.95 10.58 -9.12
C ILE A 161 9.95 11.73 -9.12
N LEU A 162 10.27 12.31 -10.29
CA LEU A 162 11.32 13.32 -10.40
C LEU A 162 10.87 14.72 -9.97
N THR A 163 9.56 14.97 -9.95
CA THR A 163 9.00 16.28 -9.58
C THR A 163 8.36 16.28 -8.19
N GLY A 164 7.89 15.11 -7.72
CA GLY A 164 7.05 15.01 -6.52
C GLY A 164 5.64 15.57 -6.71
N GLU A 165 5.19 15.75 -7.96
CA GLU A 165 3.88 16.33 -8.27
C GLU A 165 2.73 15.48 -7.71
N ARG A 166 1.69 16.19 -7.28
CA ARG A 166 0.45 15.60 -6.78
C ARG A 166 -0.48 15.30 -7.95
N VAL A 167 -1.06 14.11 -7.94
CA VAL A 167 -1.93 13.61 -8.99
C VAL A 167 -3.34 13.42 -8.42
N THR A 168 -4.34 13.84 -9.20
CA THR A 168 -5.74 13.71 -8.80
C THR A 168 -6.21 12.26 -8.92
N ALA A 169 -7.27 11.87 -8.19
CA ALA A 169 -7.87 10.54 -8.34
C ALA A 169 -8.30 10.23 -9.79
N ALA A 170 -8.78 11.24 -10.54
CA ALA A 170 -9.22 11.06 -11.93
C ALA A 170 -8.05 10.76 -12.88
N ASP A 171 -6.94 11.50 -12.74
CA ASP A 171 -5.73 11.23 -13.53
C ASP A 171 -5.11 9.89 -13.12
N ALA A 172 -5.06 9.60 -11.82
CA ALA A 172 -4.55 8.34 -11.29
C ALA A 172 -5.37 7.12 -11.76
N LEU A 173 -6.69 7.26 -11.92
CA LEU A 173 -7.54 6.24 -12.55
C LEU A 173 -7.20 6.09 -14.05
N THR A 174 -7.03 7.20 -14.76
CA THR A 174 -6.67 7.20 -16.19
C THR A 174 -5.31 6.54 -16.45
N TRP A 175 -4.38 6.65 -15.50
CA TRP A 175 -3.04 6.04 -15.58
C TRP A 175 -2.93 4.68 -14.86
N GLU A 176 -4.06 4.09 -14.48
CA GLU A 176 -4.16 2.77 -13.81
C GLU A 176 -3.45 2.68 -12.44
N ILE A 177 -3.01 3.82 -11.90
CA ILE A 177 -2.49 3.96 -10.53
C ILE A 177 -3.60 3.62 -9.53
N LEU A 178 -4.86 3.91 -9.86
CA LEU A 178 -6.05 3.45 -9.16
C LEU A 178 -6.88 2.58 -10.10
N ASP A 179 -7.57 1.57 -9.55
CA ASP A 179 -8.42 0.68 -10.35
C ASP A 179 -9.90 1.09 -10.33
N GLU A 180 -10.34 1.78 -9.28
CA GLU A 180 -11.71 2.29 -9.13
C GLU A 180 -11.70 3.59 -8.32
N VAL A 181 -12.53 4.56 -8.72
CA VAL A 181 -12.79 5.79 -7.98
C VAL A 181 -14.29 5.96 -7.80
N VAL A 182 -14.73 6.17 -6.56
CA VAL A 182 -16.14 6.30 -6.19
C VAL A 182 -16.35 7.47 -5.22
N PRO A 183 -17.59 8.00 -5.08
CA PRO A 183 -17.91 8.91 -3.99
C PRO A 183 -17.51 8.34 -2.63
N VAL A 184 -17.11 9.20 -1.68
CA VAL A 184 -16.56 8.77 -0.39
C VAL A 184 -17.55 7.93 0.43
N ASP A 185 -18.84 8.20 0.32
CA ASP A 185 -19.94 7.47 0.95
C ASP A 185 -20.25 6.12 0.31
N GLU A 186 -19.76 5.88 -0.91
CA GLU A 186 -19.85 4.60 -1.61
C GLU A 186 -18.61 3.72 -1.45
N LEU A 187 -17.54 4.23 -0.83
CA LEU A 187 -16.25 3.55 -0.76
C LEU A 187 -16.32 2.19 -0.06
N ASP A 188 -17.05 2.08 1.06
CA ASP A 188 -17.21 0.80 1.77
C ASP A 188 -18.07 -0.19 0.97
N ALA A 189 -19.08 0.30 0.25
CA ALA A 189 -19.90 -0.53 -0.63
C ALA A 189 -19.07 -1.09 -1.80
N ALA A 190 -18.16 -0.28 -2.36
CA ALA A 190 -17.24 -0.73 -3.42
C ALA A 190 -16.29 -1.84 -2.94
N ILE A 191 -15.75 -1.71 -1.72
CA ILE A 191 -14.94 -2.76 -1.09
C ILE A 191 -15.75 -4.06 -0.95
N GLY A 192 -16.99 -3.97 -0.47
CA GLY A 192 -17.89 -5.13 -0.36
C GLY A 192 -18.10 -5.84 -1.70
N ARG A 193 -18.47 -5.09 -2.75
CA ARG A 193 -18.62 -5.63 -4.11
C ARG A 193 -17.34 -6.31 -4.61
N LYS A 194 -16.17 -5.72 -4.32
CA LYS A 194 -14.90 -6.31 -4.75
C LYS A 194 -14.59 -7.60 -4.00
N LEU A 195 -14.84 -7.65 -2.68
CA LEU A 195 -14.69 -8.87 -1.89
C LEU A 195 -15.62 -9.99 -2.38
N GLU A 196 -16.87 -9.67 -2.69
CA GLU A 196 -17.82 -10.62 -3.29
C GLU A 196 -17.34 -11.15 -4.65
N SER A 197 -16.58 -10.36 -5.42
CA SER A 197 -16.03 -10.85 -6.69
C SER A 197 -14.98 -11.95 -6.53
N PHE A 198 -14.40 -12.14 -5.33
CA PHE A 198 -13.39 -13.17 -5.03
C PHE A 198 -13.98 -14.55 -4.67
N THR A 199 -15.22 -14.82 -5.09
CA THR A 199 -16.01 -16.03 -4.74
C THR A 199 -15.38 -17.39 -5.07
N SER A 200 -14.31 -17.47 -5.88
CA SER A 200 -13.58 -18.71 -6.12
C SER A 200 -12.06 -18.55 -6.00
N ALA A 201 -11.39 -19.65 -5.65
CA ALA A 201 -9.93 -19.70 -5.58
C ALA A 201 -9.25 -19.35 -6.91
N GLU A 202 -9.90 -19.64 -8.05
CA GLU A 202 -9.40 -19.31 -9.38
C GLU A 202 -9.45 -17.80 -9.64
N VAL A 203 -10.53 -17.12 -9.22
CA VAL A 203 -10.66 -15.66 -9.35
C VAL A 203 -9.72 -14.95 -8.39
N ALA A 204 -9.55 -15.47 -7.17
CA ALA A 204 -8.54 -15.00 -6.24
C ALA A 204 -7.13 -15.16 -6.84
N ALA A 205 -6.82 -16.32 -7.42
CA ALA A 205 -5.53 -16.58 -8.06
C ALA A 205 -5.26 -15.67 -9.26
N ALA A 206 -6.27 -15.40 -10.08
CA ALA A 206 -6.16 -14.46 -11.20
C ALA A 206 -5.99 -13.00 -10.74
N THR A 207 -6.62 -12.63 -9.62
CA THR A 207 -6.46 -11.29 -9.04
C THR A 207 -5.03 -11.05 -8.55
N MET A 208 -4.37 -12.10 -8.04
CA MET A 208 -2.98 -12.06 -7.60
C MET A 208 -1.97 -12.04 -8.75
N GLU A 209 -2.43 -12.14 -10.01
CA GLU A 209 -1.55 -12.19 -11.18
C GLU A 209 -0.72 -10.91 -11.33
N ARG A 210 -1.28 -9.73 -11.03
CA ARG A 210 -0.51 -8.47 -11.08
C ARG A 210 0.70 -8.50 -10.15
N ARG A 211 0.56 -9.02 -8.92
CA ARG A 211 1.70 -9.22 -8.01
C ARG A 211 2.66 -10.30 -8.51
N ARG A 212 2.17 -11.36 -9.16
CA ARG A 212 3.02 -12.40 -9.76
C ARG A 212 3.83 -11.89 -10.94
N GLU A 213 3.25 -11.06 -11.81
CA GLU A 213 3.97 -10.41 -12.93
C GLU A 213 5.10 -9.54 -12.39
N MET A 214 4.83 -8.74 -11.34
CA MET A 214 5.86 -7.95 -10.66
C MET A 214 6.99 -8.81 -10.06
N LEU A 215 6.68 -10.04 -9.61
CA LEU A 215 7.66 -11.00 -9.12
C LEU A 215 8.42 -11.70 -10.26
N ALA A 216 7.76 -12.00 -11.38
CA ALA A 216 8.32 -12.73 -12.52
C ALA A 216 9.43 -11.92 -13.22
N ASP A 217 9.27 -10.59 -13.30
CA ASP A 217 10.30 -9.69 -13.83
C ASP A 217 11.60 -9.70 -13.01
N ASN A 218 11.57 -10.13 -11.75
CA ASN A 218 12.78 -10.24 -10.92
C ASN A 218 13.58 -11.52 -11.20
N LEU A 219 13.03 -12.47 -11.99
CA LEU A 219 13.64 -13.75 -12.33
C LEU A 219 14.26 -13.78 -13.73
N THR A 220 14.08 -12.76 -14.55
CA THR A 220 14.63 -12.67 -15.91
C THR A 220 15.93 -11.86 -16.01
N GLY A 221 16.52 -11.51 -14.86
CA GLY A 221 17.89 -10.98 -14.81
C GLY A 221 18.92 -12.09 -15.04
N GLU A 222 19.04 -12.56 -16.28
CA GLU A 222 20.28 -13.12 -16.84
C GLU A 222 21.26 -11.99 -17.21
#